data_AF-A0A9D8NJY4-F1
#
_entry.id   AF-A0A9D8NJY4-F1
#
_cell.length_a   1.000
_cell.length_b   1.000
_cell.length_c   1.000
_cell.angle_alpha   90.00
_cell.angle_beta   90.00
_cell.angle_gamma   90.00
#
_symmetry.space_group_name_H-M   'P 1'
#
loop_
_entity.id
_entity.type
_entity.pdbx_description
1 polymer ?
#
loop_
_entity_poly.entity_id
_entity_poly.type
_entity_poly.pdbx_seq_one_letter_code
_entity_poly.pdbx_strand_id
1 'polypeptide(L)'
;MDKRVVANELLLEEAASLMNEGREVNFTPLGGSMLPFINGGKDSVRLQKKADVAVGDIVLVRLPGPRYVLHRVIRVDGDALTLMGDGNIAGTESCTKGDVLGTVVAIVKEKRTVIPGKARLWHALKPIRRYLLAIYRRIAL
;
A
#
# COMPACT_ATOMS: atom_id res chain seq x y z
N MET A 1 -20.07 3.87 16.61
CA MET A 1 -19.56 3.33 15.33
C MET A 1 -19.55 1.82 15.44
N ASP A 2 -20.39 1.18 14.63
CA ASP A 2 -20.65 -0.26 14.67
C ASP A 2 -19.45 -1.02 14.11
N LYS A 3 -18.70 -1.74 14.97
CA LYS A 3 -17.54 -2.55 14.55
C LYS A 3 -18.05 -3.92 14.11
N ARG A 4 -18.27 -4.09 12.80
CA ARG A 4 -18.60 -5.39 12.22
C ARG A 4 -17.32 -6.12 11.83
N VAL A 5 -17.13 -7.33 12.35
CA VAL A 5 -16.06 -8.23 11.93
C VAL A 5 -16.55 -8.95 10.67
N VAL A 6 -16.17 -8.43 9.52
CA VAL A 6 -16.51 -9.00 8.21
C VAL A 6 -15.24 -9.63 7.63
N ALA A 7 -15.38 -10.68 6.83
CA ALA A 7 -14.24 -11.26 6.12
C ALA A 7 -13.51 -10.16 5.32
N ASN A 8 -12.18 -10.11 5.42
CA ASN A 8 -11.36 -9.08 4.79
C ASN A 8 -11.65 -8.94 3.28
N GLU A 9 -12.04 -10.05 2.63
CA GLU A 9 -12.37 -10.08 1.21
C GLU A 9 -13.62 -9.26 0.88
N LEU A 10 -14.72 -9.48 1.59
CA LEU A 10 -15.98 -8.76 1.40
C LEU A 10 -15.82 -7.25 1.64
N LEU A 11 -15.06 -6.88 2.67
CA LEU A 11 -14.76 -5.47 2.96
C LEU A 11 -13.96 -4.81 1.84
N LEU A 12 -12.99 -5.53 1.27
CA LEU A 12 -12.11 -5.00 0.24
C LEU A 12 -12.80 -4.98 -1.14
N GLU A 13 -13.72 -5.90 -1.40
CA GLU A 13 -14.58 -5.86 -2.60
C GLU A 13 -15.57 -4.69 -2.53
N GLU A 14 -16.21 -4.48 -1.37
CA GLU A 14 -17.09 -3.32 -1.18
C GLU A 14 -16.29 -2.02 -1.29
N ALA A 15 -15.12 -1.93 -0.65
CA ALA A 15 -14.20 -0.81 -0.83
C ALA A 15 -13.84 -0.56 -2.30
N ALA A 16 -13.57 -1.62 -3.08
CA ALA A 16 -13.29 -1.50 -4.50
C ALA A 16 -14.50 -0.96 -5.29
N SER A 17 -15.72 -1.39 -4.95
CA SER A 17 -16.95 -0.85 -5.55
C SER A 17 -17.11 0.64 -5.26
N LEU A 18 -16.93 1.05 -4.00
CA LEU A 18 -16.98 2.45 -3.59
C LEU A 18 -15.94 3.29 -4.35
N MET A 19 -14.73 2.76 -4.53
CA MET A 19 -13.69 3.44 -5.30
C MET A 19 -14.03 3.53 -6.80
N ASN A 20 -14.66 2.51 -7.39
CA ASN A 20 -15.16 2.57 -8.77
C ASN A 20 -16.27 3.61 -8.95
N GLU A 21 -17.08 3.87 -7.92
CA GLU A 21 -18.06 4.97 -7.88
C GLU A 21 -17.40 6.36 -7.68
N GLY A 22 -16.07 6.43 -7.60
CA GLY A 22 -15.32 7.66 -7.39
C GLY A 22 -15.24 8.12 -5.94
N ARG A 23 -15.69 7.30 -4.97
CA ARG A 23 -15.58 7.63 -3.55
C ARG A 23 -14.19 7.33 -3.00
N GLU A 24 -13.78 8.12 -2.01
CA GLU A 24 -12.57 7.86 -1.23
C GLU A 24 -12.87 6.84 -0.13
N VAL A 25 -11.98 5.86 0.05
CA VAL A 25 -12.11 4.86 1.10
C VAL A 25 -10.92 4.97 2.06
N ASN A 26 -11.20 4.99 3.36
CA ASN A 26 -10.16 4.91 4.38
C ASN A 26 -9.96 3.44 4.78
N PHE A 27 -8.71 3.01 4.78
CA PHE A 27 -8.32 1.65 5.09
C PHE A 27 -7.13 1.65 6.06
N THR A 28 -7.17 0.81 7.10
CA THR A 28 -6.05 0.67 8.04
C THR A 28 -5.36 -0.67 7.80
N PRO A 29 -4.19 -0.70 7.14
CA PRO A 29 -3.45 -1.94 6.97
C PRO A 29 -2.97 -2.45 8.33
N LEU A 30 -2.99 -3.76 8.54
CA LEU A 30 -2.52 -4.39 9.79
C LEU A 30 -1.06 -4.88 9.71
N GLY A 31 -0.51 -5.02 8.51
CA GLY A 31 0.83 -5.57 8.27
C GLY A 31 1.97 -4.55 8.37
N GLY A 32 3.19 -5.04 8.63
CA GLY A 32 4.42 -4.25 8.64
C GLY A 32 5.16 -4.19 7.30
N SER A 33 4.55 -4.64 6.19
CA SER A 33 5.21 -4.71 4.88
C SER A 33 5.48 -3.33 4.26
N MET A 34 4.82 -2.29 4.75
CA MET A 34 4.96 -0.89 4.28
C MET A 34 5.76 0.00 5.23
N LEU A 35 6.43 -0.58 6.22
CA LEU A 35 7.37 0.14 7.07
C LEU A 35 8.54 0.71 6.26
N PRO A 36 9.09 1.89 6.61
CA PRO A 36 8.71 2.76 7.71
C PRO A 36 7.61 3.78 7.36
N PHE A 37 7.10 3.79 6.12
CA PHE A 37 6.17 4.83 5.69
C PHE A 37 4.77 4.66 6.27
N ILE A 38 4.28 3.42 6.36
CA ILE A 38 2.98 3.09 6.93
C ILE A 38 3.19 2.06 8.05
N ASN A 39 2.82 2.45 9.28
CA ASN A 39 2.82 1.57 10.44
C ASN A 39 1.49 0.82 10.51
N GLY A 40 1.53 -0.49 10.27
CA GLY A 40 0.36 -1.35 10.38
C GLY A 40 -0.32 -1.23 11.74
N GLY A 41 -1.65 -1.15 11.75
CA GLY A 41 -2.48 -1.03 12.96
C GLY A 41 -2.50 0.36 13.61
N LYS A 42 -1.68 1.31 13.15
CA LYS A 42 -1.64 2.70 13.66
C LYS A 42 -1.99 3.73 12.60
N ASP A 43 -1.40 3.60 11.42
CA ASP A 43 -1.60 4.54 10.32
C ASP A 43 -2.75 4.07 9.42
N SER A 44 -3.63 5.00 9.04
CA SER A 44 -4.68 4.78 8.05
C SER A 44 -4.26 5.33 6.70
N VAL A 45 -4.71 4.72 5.61
CA VAL A 45 -4.47 5.19 4.25
C VAL A 45 -5.80 5.55 3.60
N ARG A 46 -5.78 6.61 2.81
CA ARG A 46 -6.90 7.01 1.97
C ARG A 46 -6.65 6.53 0.56
N LEU A 47 -7.56 5.71 0.06
CA LEU A 47 -7.53 5.09 -1.25
C LEU A 47 -8.54 5.76 -2.17
N GLN A 48 -8.14 5.94 -3.43
CA GLN A 48 -8.98 6.44 -4.50
C GLN A 48 -8.67 5.70 -5.79
N LYS A 49 -9.69 5.43 -6.62
CA LYS A 49 -9.46 4.92 -7.98
C LYS A 49 -8.77 6.00 -8.81
N LYS A 50 -7.66 5.64 -9.44
CA LYS A 50 -6.91 6.52 -10.35
C LYS A 50 -6.86 5.87 -11.72
N ALA A 51 -7.04 6.67 -12.78
CA ALA A 51 -6.97 6.16 -14.15
C ALA A 51 -5.56 5.70 -14.50
N ASP A 52 -4.55 6.48 -14.08
CA ASP A 52 -3.15 6.21 -14.34
C ASP A 52 -2.37 5.91 -13.06
N VAL A 53 -1.70 4.75 -13.08
CA VAL A 53 -0.78 4.30 -12.03
C VAL A 53 0.65 4.49 -12.51
N ALA A 54 1.47 5.17 -11.70
CA ALA A 54 2.87 5.45 -12.03
C ALA A 54 3.86 4.81 -11.04
N VAL A 55 5.13 4.71 -11.47
CA VAL A 55 6.22 4.27 -10.58
C VAL A 55 6.33 5.21 -9.38
N GLY A 56 6.33 4.60 -8.19
CA GLY A 56 6.35 5.27 -6.90
C GLY A 56 4.98 5.40 -6.26
N ASP A 57 3.88 5.12 -6.96
CA ASP A 57 2.54 5.13 -6.35
C ASP A 57 2.36 3.90 -5.46
N ILE A 58 1.60 4.06 -4.36
CA ILE A 58 1.21 2.94 -3.49
C ILE A 58 -0.18 2.50 -3.94
N VAL A 59 -0.33 1.23 -4.28
CA VAL A 59 -1.57 0.69 -4.83
C VAL A 59 -2.06 -0.47 -3.98
N LEU A 60 -3.38 -0.55 -3.85
CA LEU A 60 -4.07 -1.72 -3.35
C LEU A 60 -4.42 -2.60 -4.55
N VAL A 61 -3.89 -3.82 -4.57
CA VAL A 61 -4.14 -4.78 -5.64
C VAL A 61 -4.73 -6.07 -5.12
N ARG A 62 -5.53 -6.71 -5.97
CA ARG A 62 -5.99 -8.09 -5.80
C ARG A 62 -5.01 -9.01 -6.51
N LEU A 63 -4.34 -9.88 -5.78
CA LEU A 63 -3.50 -10.93 -6.36
C LEU A 63 -4.33 -12.19 -6.63
N PRO A 64 -3.82 -13.15 -7.43
CA PRO A 64 -4.44 -14.46 -7.56
C PRO A 64 -4.62 -15.16 -6.21
N GLY A 65 -5.82 -15.71 -5.98
CA GLY A 65 -6.27 -16.16 -4.66
C GLY A 65 -6.91 -15.02 -3.85
N PRO A 66 -7.53 -15.29 -2.70
CA PRO A 66 -8.17 -14.27 -1.85
C PRO A 66 -7.16 -13.37 -1.12
N ARG A 67 -6.19 -12.80 -1.87
CA ARG A 67 -5.05 -12.08 -1.33
C ARG A 67 -5.06 -10.66 -1.83
N TYR A 68 -5.06 -9.73 -0.89
CA TYR A 68 -4.98 -8.31 -1.14
C TYR A 68 -3.67 -7.78 -0.57
N VAL A 69 -2.95 -7.01 -1.37
CA VAL A 69 -1.69 -6.40 -0.95
C VAL A 69 -1.68 -4.91 -1.25
N LEU A 70 -1.12 -4.15 -0.32
CA LEU A 70 -0.93 -2.72 -0.44
C LEU A 70 0.57 -2.45 -0.57
N HIS A 71 1.08 -2.28 -1.78
CA HIS A 71 2.51 -2.14 -2.05
C HIS A 71 2.81 -1.01 -3.02
N ARG A 72 4.08 -0.62 -3.09
CA ARG A 72 4.54 0.44 -3.99
C ARG A 72 4.89 -0.12 -5.35
N VAL A 73 4.46 0.56 -6.40
CA VAL A 73 4.84 0.28 -7.78
C VAL A 73 6.30 0.68 -7.97
N ILE A 74 7.16 -0.30 -8.23
CA ILE A 74 8.58 -0.06 -8.50
C ILE A 74 8.92 -0.08 -9.98
N ARG A 75 8.07 -0.69 -10.81
CA ARG A 75 8.23 -0.75 -12.27
C ARG A 75 6.86 -0.88 -12.95
N VAL A 76 6.73 -0.24 -14.10
CA VAL A 76 5.57 -0.31 -15.00
C VAL A 76 6.09 -0.67 -16.38
N ASP A 77 5.65 -1.79 -16.94
CA ASP A 77 5.98 -2.25 -18.30
C ASP A 77 4.67 -2.50 -19.06
N GLY A 78 4.19 -1.48 -19.77
CA GLY A 78 2.91 -1.53 -20.45
C GLY A 78 1.75 -1.71 -19.48
N ASP A 79 1.15 -2.91 -19.48
CA ASP A 79 0.08 -3.30 -18.56
C ASP A 79 0.59 -4.04 -17.31
N ALA A 80 1.83 -4.53 -17.34
CA ALA A 80 2.43 -5.23 -16.22
C ALA A 80 2.99 -4.24 -15.18
N LEU A 81 2.68 -4.50 -13.91
CA LEU A 81 3.15 -3.76 -12.75
C LEU A 81 3.99 -4.68 -11.88
N THR A 82 5.14 -4.18 -11.44
CA THR A 82 5.93 -4.83 -10.38
C THR A 82 5.78 -4.03 -9.10
N LEU A 83 5.31 -4.68 -8.05
CA LEU A 83 5.08 -4.13 -6.74
C LEU A 83 6.13 -4.60 -5.74
N MET A 84 6.41 -3.78 -4.74
CA MET A 84 7.27 -4.13 -3.62
C MET A 84 6.81 -3.38 -2.36
N GLY A 85 6.70 -4.11 -1.25
CA GLY A 85 6.47 -3.49 0.05
C GLY A 85 7.64 -2.60 0.49
N ASP A 86 7.35 -1.45 1.09
CA ASP A 86 8.37 -0.50 1.56
C ASP A 86 9.25 -1.04 2.71
N GLY A 87 8.81 -2.09 3.40
CA GLY A 87 9.55 -2.82 4.43
C GLY A 87 10.13 -4.14 3.92
N ASN A 88 9.93 -4.48 2.66
CA ASN A 88 10.39 -5.73 2.08
C ASN A 88 11.81 -5.57 1.52
N ILE A 89 12.70 -6.54 1.83
CA ILE A 89 14.11 -6.50 1.39
C ILE A 89 14.22 -6.97 -0.06
N ALA A 90 13.50 -8.03 -0.43
CA ALA A 90 13.61 -8.66 -1.74
C ALA A 90 12.29 -9.11 -2.37
N GLY A 91 11.21 -9.28 -1.59
CA GLY A 91 9.95 -9.78 -2.16
C GLY A 91 9.29 -8.75 -3.08
N THR A 92 8.94 -9.21 -4.28
CA THR A 92 8.20 -8.46 -5.29
C THR A 92 6.97 -9.25 -5.72
N GLU A 93 5.91 -8.55 -6.03
CA GLU A 93 4.70 -9.11 -6.61
C GLU A 93 4.48 -8.56 -8.01
N SER A 94 3.96 -9.38 -8.91
CA SER A 94 3.61 -8.97 -10.26
C SER A 94 2.09 -8.96 -10.40
N CYS A 95 1.53 -7.90 -10.96
CA CYS A 95 0.11 -7.79 -11.26
C CYS A 95 -0.11 -6.97 -12.54
N THR A 96 -1.34 -6.92 -13.03
CA THR A 96 -1.73 -6.04 -14.15
C THR A 96 -2.31 -4.74 -13.63
N LYS A 97 -2.51 -3.74 -14.50
CA LYS A 97 -3.26 -2.52 -14.13
C LYS A 97 -4.72 -2.82 -13.82
N GLY A 98 -5.30 -3.85 -14.45
CA GLY A 98 -6.68 -4.29 -14.17
C GLY A 98 -6.88 -4.81 -12.75
N ASP A 99 -5.83 -5.36 -12.14
CA ASP A 99 -5.86 -5.88 -10.76
C ASP A 99 -5.81 -4.78 -9.69
N VAL A 100 -5.62 -3.52 -10.11
CA VAL A 100 -5.54 -2.37 -9.21
C VAL A 100 -6.94 -1.92 -8.78
N LEU A 101 -7.20 -2.05 -7.48
CA LEU A 101 -8.46 -1.62 -6.87
C LEU A 101 -8.44 -0.13 -6.57
N GLY A 102 -7.30 0.38 -6.09
CA GLY A 102 -7.16 1.80 -5.73
C GLY A 102 -5.72 2.22 -5.49
N THR A 103 -5.49 3.52 -5.51
CA THR A 103 -4.19 4.17 -5.24
C THR A 103 -4.28 4.97 -3.96
N VAL A 104 -3.24 4.91 -3.13
CA VAL A 104 -3.15 5.72 -1.91
C VAL A 104 -2.87 7.17 -2.30
N VAL A 105 -3.79 8.06 -1.94
CA VAL A 105 -3.63 9.50 -2.15
C VAL A 105 -3.15 10.23 -0.89
N ALA A 106 -3.40 9.64 0.28
CA ALA A 106 -2.97 10.21 1.56
C ALA A 106 -2.73 9.12 2.61
N ILE A 107 -1.77 9.36 3.50
CA ILE A 107 -1.48 8.55 4.68
C ILE A 107 -1.89 9.38 5.90
N VAL A 108 -2.94 8.97 6.59
CA VAL A 108 -3.46 9.58 7.81
C VAL A 108 -2.74 8.95 9.00
N LYS A 109 -1.79 9.70 9.56
CA LYS A 109 -1.12 9.37 10.83
C LYS A 109 -1.86 10.06 11.98
N GLU A 110 -1.62 9.60 13.21
CA GLU A 110 -2.30 10.09 14.43
C GLU A 110 -2.38 11.62 14.55
N LYS A 111 -1.31 12.33 14.18
CA LYS A 111 -1.21 13.80 14.31
C LYS A 111 -1.20 14.57 12.99
N ARG A 112 -1.11 13.89 11.84
CA ARG A 112 -0.96 14.55 10.54
C ARG A 112 -1.34 13.65 9.38
N THR A 113 -1.84 14.27 8.31
CA THR A 113 -2.00 13.62 7.01
C THR A 113 -0.79 13.93 6.13
N VAL A 114 -0.21 12.90 5.53
CA VAL A 114 1.00 13.00 4.71
C VAL A 114 0.69 12.49 3.31
N ILE A 115 1.08 13.23 2.28
CA ILE A 115 0.99 12.77 0.89
C ILE A 115 2.12 11.77 0.65
N PRO A 116 1.84 10.55 0.13
CA PRO A 116 2.88 9.57 -0.12
C PRO A 116 3.86 10.08 -1.19
N GLY A 117 5.11 10.28 -0.80
CA GLY A 117 6.19 10.57 -1.75
C GLY A 117 6.53 9.34 -2.61
N LYS A 118 7.23 9.54 -3.72
CA LYS A 118 7.61 8.46 -4.67
C LYS A 118 8.68 7.48 -4.14
N ALA A 119 9.21 7.71 -2.94
CA ALA A 119 10.23 6.88 -2.28
C ALA A 119 11.45 6.47 -3.15
N ARG A 120 11.82 7.27 -4.15
CA ARG A 120 12.92 6.97 -5.08
C ARG A 120 14.25 6.75 -4.36
N LEU A 121 14.56 7.63 -3.39
CA LEU A 121 15.77 7.54 -2.58
C LEU A 121 15.79 6.27 -1.71
N TRP A 122 14.64 5.88 -1.16
CA TRP A 122 14.52 4.67 -0.36
C TRP A 122 14.83 3.40 -1.16
N HIS A 123 14.40 3.35 -2.43
CA HIS A 123 14.72 2.22 -3.31
C HIS A 123 16.14 2.26 -3.87
N ALA A 124 16.74 3.44 -4.03
CA ALA A 124 18.16 3.54 -4.37
C ALA A 124 19.05 3.00 -3.24
N LEU A 125 18.64 3.20 -1.98
CA LEU A 125 19.36 2.76 -0.78
C LEU A 125 19.05 1.31 -0.35
N LYS A 126 18.62 0.45 -1.29
CA LYS A 126 18.37 -0.99 -1.06
C LYS A 126 19.40 -1.71 -0.17
N PRO A 127 20.74 -1.56 -0.33
CA PRO A 127 21.70 -2.26 0.52
C PRO A 127 21.68 -1.80 1.99
N ILE A 128 21.37 -0.52 2.23
CA ILE A 128 21.34 0.09 3.58
C ILE A 128 19.99 -0.17 4.26
N ARG A 129 18.94 -0.39 3.47
CA ARG A 129 17.57 -0.64 3.93
C ARG A 129 17.44 -1.74 4.98
N ARG A 130 18.25 -2.81 4.87
CA ARG A 130 18.30 -3.89 5.87
C ARG A 130 18.64 -3.37 7.27
N TYR A 131 19.63 -2.48 7.37
CA TYR A 131 20.06 -1.92 8.65
C TYR A 131 19.07 -0.87 9.16
N LEU A 132 18.55 0.00 8.29
CA LEU A 132 17.56 1.01 8.67
C LEU A 132 16.27 0.37 9.22
N LEU A 133 15.78 -0.69 8.57
CA LEU A 133 14.61 -1.42 9.05
C LEU A 133 14.90 -2.16 10.37
N ALA A 134 16.10 -2.74 10.53
CA ALA A 134 16.48 -3.39 11.78
C ALA A 134 16.54 -2.40 12.96
N ILE A 135 17.08 -1.19 12.73
CA ILE A 135 17.10 -0.12 13.73
C ILE A 135 15.68 0.35 14.03
N TYR A 136 14.87 0.62 13.00
CA TYR A 136 13.49 1.07 13.17
C TYR A 136 12.65 0.06 13.96
N ARG A 137 12.75 -1.24 13.66
CA ARG A 137 12.04 -2.29 14.40
C ARG A 137 12.47 -2.42 15.87
N ARG A 138 13.67 -1.95 16.22
CA ARG A 138 14.16 -1.96 17.62
C ARG A 138 13.79 -0.70 18.41
N ILE A 139 13.52 0.42 17.73
CA ILE A 139 13.25 1.71 18.38
C ILE A 139 11.76 2.05 18.36
N ALA A 140 11.05 1.69 17.28
CA ALA A 140 9.68 2.13 17.02
C ALA A 140 8.61 1.04 17.20
N LEU A 141 9.02 -0.18 17.58
CA LEU A 141 8.14 -1.33 17.79
C LEU A 141 8.20 -1.78 19.25
#